data_AF-A0A529L3Q1-F1
#
_entry.id   AF-A0A529L3Q1-F1
#
_cell.length_a   1.000
_cell.length_b   1.000
_cell.length_c   1.000
_cell.angle_alpha   90.00
_cell.angle_beta   90.00
_cell.angle_gamma   90.00
#
_symmetry.space_group_name_H-M   'P 1'
#
loop_
_entity.id
_entity.type
_entity.pdbx_description
1 polymer ?
#
loop_
_entity_poly.entity_id
_entity_poly.type
_entity_poly.pdbx_seq_one_letter_code
_entity_poly.pdbx_strand_id
1 'polypeptide(L)'
;LQAQFMGLMTMAKGKSRITETIFENRFMHVQELARLGAHITLSGQTAIVDGVARLKGAPVMATDLRASVSLVIAGLAAEGETTVNRVYHLDRGFERLEEKLSGCGAVIERISG
;
A
#
# COMPACT_ATOMS: atom_id res chain seq x y z
N LEU A 1 2.89 4.80 -10.04
CA LEU A 1 1.59 4.11 -10.20
C LEU A 1 1.67 2.61 -9.91
N GLN A 2 2.74 1.89 -10.30
CA GLN A 2 2.88 0.44 -10.03
C GLN A 2 2.51 0.02 -8.58
N ALA A 3 3.09 0.67 -7.57
CA ALA A 3 2.83 0.32 -6.16
C ALA A 3 1.36 0.54 -5.76
N GLN A 4 0.74 1.65 -6.19
CA GLN A 4 -0.67 1.93 -5.90
C GLN A 4 -1.60 0.90 -6.54
N PHE A 5 -1.33 0.51 -7.79
CA PHE A 5 -2.06 -0.58 -8.44
C PHE A 5 -1.88 -1.90 -7.72
N MET A 6 -0.68 -2.22 -7.23
CA MET A 6 -0.47 -3.42 -6.42
C MET A 6 -1.35 -3.44 -5.17
N GLY A 7 -1.44 -2.33 -4.44
CA GLY A 7 -2.34 -2.18 -3.29
C GLY A 7 -3.79 -2.48 -3.64
N LEU A 8 -4.30 -1.90 -4.73
CA LEU A 8 -5.65 -2.22 -5.26
C LEU A 8 -5.82 -3.70 -5.60
N MET A 9 -4.83 -4.30 -6.29
CA MET A 9 -4.92 -5.68 -6.75
C MET A 9 -4.94 -6.70 -5.61
N THR A 10 -4.48 -6.34 -4.41
CA THR A 10 -4.62 -7.20 -3.23
C THR A 10 -6.06 -7.52 -2.89
N MET A 11 -7.03 -6.69 -3.31
CA MET A 11 -8.47 -6.90 -3.08
C MET A 11 -9.23 -7.29 -4.37
N ALA A 12 -8.53 -7.47 -5.49
CA ALA A 12 -9.15 -7.88 -6.75
C ALA A 12 -9.59 -9.36 -6.69
N LYS A 13 -10.52 -9.78 -7.56
CA LYS A 13 -10.87 -11.20 -7.69
C LYS A 13 -9.86 -11.91 -8.59
N GLY A 14 -9.22 -12.95 -8.09
CA GLY A 14 -8.31 -13.80 -8.85
C GLY A 14 -6.85 -13.34 -8.78
N LYS A 15 -6.08 -13.64 -9.85
CA LYS A 15 -4.64 -13.37 -9.92
C LYS A 15 -4.34 -12.18 -10.82
N SER A 16 -3.53 -11.26 -10.32
CA SER A 16 -2.99 -10.14 -11.09
C SER A 16 -1.49 -10.31 -11.29
N ARG A 17 -0.97 -9.87 -12.45
CA ARG A 17 0.47 -9.84 -12.74
C ARG A 17 0.92 -8.41 -12.97
N ILE A 18 1.95 -8.00 -12.23
CA ILE A 18 2.59 -6.70 -12.37
C ILE A 18 4.04 -6.95 -12.80
N THR A 19 4.45 -6.34 -13.92
CA THR A 19 5.85 -6.39 -14.39
C THR A 19 6.42 -4.98 -14.36
N GLU A 20 7.56 -4.81 -13.67
CA GLU A 20 8.32 -3.56 -13.66
C GLU A 20 9.47 -3.68 -14.68
N THR A 21 9.63 -2.69 -15.55
CA THR A 21 10.63 -2.71 -16.64
C THR A 21 11.58 -1.53 -16.59
N ILE A 22 11.36 -0.57 -15.68
CA ILE A 22 12.09 0.70 -15.63
C ILE A 22 13.04 0.75 -14.45
N PHE A 23 12.65 0.23 -13.28
CA PHE A 23 13.46 0.28 -12.07
C PHE A 23 13.66 -1.09 -11.47
N GLU A 24 14.91 -1.49 -11.32
CA GLU A 24 15.27 -2.67 -10.53
C GLU A 24 14.92 -2.46 -9.04
N ASN A 25 14.53 -3.53 -8.35
CA ASN A 25 14.24 -3.53 -6.90
C ASN A 25 13.08 -2.61 -6.43
N ARG A 26 12.05 -2.41 -7.27
CA ARG A 26 10.91 -1.52 -6.96
C ARG A 26 9.81 -2.12 -6.08
N PHE A 27 9.98 -3.33 -5.57
CA PHE A 27 8.95 -4.07 -4.83
C PHE A 27 9.10 -4.02 -3.30
N MET A 28 9.79 -3.02 -2.75
CA MET A 28 10.01 -2.88 -1.30
C MET A 28 8.71 -2.87 -0.47
N HIS A 29 7.62 -2.36 -1.04
CA HIS A 29 6.29 -2.30 -0.41
C HIS A 29 5.61 -3.67 -0.26
N VAL A 30 6.09 -4.72 -0.93
CA VAL A 30 5.46 -6.06 -0.89
C VAL A 30 5.47 -6.64 0.52
N GLN A 31 6.57 -6.47 1.27
CA GLN A 31 6.66 -7.00 2.63
C GLN A 31 5.68 -6.29 3.57
N GLU A 32 5.49 -4.99 3.39
CA GLU A 32 4.55 -4.21 4.19
C GLU A 32 3.08 -4.51 3.83
N LEU A 33 2.78 -4.75 2.55
CA LEU A 33 1.47 -5.27 2.14
C LEU A 33 1.22 -6.69 2.70
N ALA A 34 2.24 -7.54 2.76
CA ALA A 34 2.14 -8.87 3.35
C ALA A 34 1.82 -8.82 4.85
N ARG A 35 2.28 -7.79 5.58
CA ARG A 35 1.89 -7.55 6.99
C ARG A 35 0.40 -7.27 7.15
N LEU A 36 -0.24 -6.70 6.13
CA LEU A 36 -1.70 -6.51 6.08
C LEU A 36 -2.46 -7.78 5.62
N GLY A 37 -1.75 -8.88 5.36
CA GLY A 37 -2.32 -10.14 4.91
C GLY A 37 -2.42 -10.30 3.39
N ALA A 38 -1.78 -9.43 2.60
CA ALA A 38 -1.73 -9.60 1.15
C ALA A 38 -0.92 -10.84 0.74
N HIS A 39 -1.35 -11.53 -0.31
CA HIS A 39 -0.64 -12.68 -0.86
C HIS A 39 0.06 -12.30 -2.18
N ILE A 40 1.37 -12.11 -2.12
CA ILE A 40 2.17 -11.61 -3.24
C ILE A 40 3.43 -12.45 -3.38
N THR A 41 3.66 -12.98 -4.58
CA THR A 41 4.89 -13.70 -4.93
C THR A 41 5.73 -12.88 -5.89
N LEU A 42 7.04 -12.76 -5.61
CA LEU A 42 7.99 -12.08 -6.48
C LEU A 42 8.80 -13.10 -7.29
N SER A 43 8.97 -12.82 -8.58
CA SER A 43 9.80 -13.59 -9.51
C SER A 43 10.54 -12.60 -10.42
N GLY A 44 11.78 -12.28 -10.05
CA GLY A 44 12.58 -11.26 -10.75
C GLY A 44 11.88 -9.90 -10.74
N GLN A 45 11.62 -9.38 -11.94
CA GLN A 45 10.93 -8.09 -12.14
C GLN A 45 9.40 -8.19 -12.18
N THR A 46 8.84 -9.37 -11.90
CA THR A 46 7.40 -9.63 -11.90
C THR A 46 6.90 -9.94 -10.49
N ALA A 47 5.75 -9.36 -10.14
CA ALA A 47 4.97 -9.70 -8.96
C ALA A 47 3.64 -10.34 -9.39
N ILE A 48 3.31 -11.47 -8.77
CA ILE A 48 2.00 -12.11 -8.86
C ILE A 48 1.24 -11.78 -7.57
N VAL A 49 0.11 -11.11 -7.72
CA VAL A 49 -0.77 -10.72 -6.62
C VAL A 49 -2.00 -11.61 -6.67
N ASP A 50 -2.15 -12.48 -5.68
CA ASP A 50 -3.37 -13.24 -5.48
C ASP A 50 -4.30 -12.40 -4.60
N GLY A 51 -5.42 -11.94 -5.16
CA GLY A 51 -6.34 -11.12 -4.40
C GLY A 51 -6.98 -11.89 -3.25
N VAL A 52 -7.11 -11.23 -2.10
CA VAL A 52 -7.60 -11.79 -0.85
C VAL A 52 -8.98 -11.27 -0.52
N ALA A 53 -9.75 -12.05 0.26
CA ALA A 53 -11.09 -11.64 0.69
C ALA A 53 -11.07 -10.47 1.68
N ARG A 54 -10.00 -10.35 2.47
CA ARG A 54 -9.81 -9.31 3.47
C ARG A 54 -8.34 -9.04 3.70
N LEU A 55 -8.03 -7.77 3.95
CA LEU A 55 -6.80 -7.35 4.62
C LEU A 55 -7.10 -7.12 6.10
N LYS A 56 -6.06 -7.19 6.94
CA LYS A 56 -6.15 -6.87 8.36
C LYS A 56 -5.21 -5.73 8.67
N GLY A 57 -5.72 -4.75 9.41
CA GLY A 57 -4.93 -3.61 9.85
C GLY A 57 -3.75 -4.05 10.71
N ALA A 58 -2.60 -3.43 10.48
CA ALA A 58 -1.36 -3.69 11.19
C ALA A 58 -0.46 -2.45 11.16
N PRO A 59 0.53 -2.34 12.07
CA PRO A 59 1.59 -1.36 11.92
C PRO A 59 2.48 -1.71 10.73
N VAL A 60 2.63 -0.74 9.81
CA VAL A 60 3.44 -0.83 8.60
C VAL A 60 4.38 0.37 8.48
N MET A 61 5.40 0.28 7.63
CA MET A 61 6.43 1.31 7.44
C MET A 61 6.49 1.78 5.98
N ALA A 62 6.33 3.08 5.77
CA ALA A 62 6.60 3.67 4.47
C ALA A 62 8.10 3.61 4.14
N THR A 63 8.44 3.02 2.97
CA THR A 63 9.83 2.90 2.48
C THR A 63 10.20 3.97 1.47
N ASP A 64 9.22 4.50 0.75
CA ASP A 64 9.37 5.53 -0.27
C ASP A 64 8.02 6.20 -0.57
N LEU A 65 8.03 7.24 -1.41
CA LEU A 65 6.85 8.03 -1.76
C LEU A 65 5.73 7.22 -2.42
N ARG A 66 6.04 6.20 -3.22
CA ARG A 66 5.03 5.43 -3.96
C ARG A 66 4.56 4.24 -3.12
N ALA A 67 5.46 3.64 -2.35
CA ALA A 67 5.11 2.65 -1.33
C ALA A 67 4.16 3.23 -0.28
N SER A 68 4.41 4.44 0.23
CA SER A 68 3.59 5.04 1.29
C SER A 68 2.11 5.15 0.90
N VAL A 69 1.81 5.65 -0.30
CA VAL A 69 0.42 5.74 -0.79
C VAL A 69 -0.19 4.36 -1.02
N SER A 70 0.59 3.38 -1.47
CA SER A 70 0.11 2.00 -1.63
C SER A 70 -0.37 1.43 -0.30
N LEU A 71 0.38 1.67 0.78
CA LEU A 71 0.01 1.24 2.13
C LEU A 71 -1.21 1.99 2.68
N VAL A 72 -1.36 3.28 2.38
CA VAL A 72 -2.59 4.02 2.72
C VAL A 72 -3.80 3.43 2.01
N ILE A 73 -3.72 3.16 0.70
CA ILE A 73 -4.82 2.54 -0.06
C ILE A 73 -5.18 1.16 0.52
N ALA A 74 -4.17 0.32 0.80
CA ALA A 74 -4.40 -0.99 1.39
C ALA A 74 -4.98 -0.91 2.81
N GLY A 75 -4.52 0.04 3.62
CA GLY A 75 -5.02 0.29 4.97
C GLY A 75 -6.48 0.75 4.99
N LEU A 76 -6.89 1.59 4.03
CA LEU A 76 -8.30 2.00 3.87
C LEU A 76 -9.24 0.84 3.52
N ALA A 77 -8.72 -0.22 2.90
CA ALA A 77 -9.48 -1.43 2.59
C ALA A 77 -9.38 -2.53 3.65
N ALA A 78 -8.52 -2.35 4.67
CA ALA A 78 -8.26 -3.36 5.69
C ALA A 78 -9.29 -3.33 6.82
N GLU A 79 -9.59 -4.50 7.37
CA GLU A 79 -10.40 -4.61 8.59
C GLU A 79 -9.56 -4.22 9.82
N GLY A 80 -10.10 -3.34 10.66
CA GLY A 80 -9.41 -2.85 11.86
C GLY A 80 -8.54 -1.63 11.59
N GLU A 81 -7.51 -1.42 12.40
CA GLU A 81 -6.70 -0.21 12.38
C GLU A 81 -5.34 -0.46 11.73
N THR A 82 -4.96 0.42 10.79
CA THR A 82 -3.63 0.41 10.16
C THR A 82 -2.85 1.66 10.56
N THR A 83 -1.70 1.48 11.20
CA THR A 83 -0.79 2.59 11.51
C THR A 83 0.34 2.63 10.48
N VAL A 84 0.39 3.67 9.65
CA VAL A 84 1.47 3.87 8.68
C VAL A 84 2.55 4.74 9.30
N ASN A 85 3.73 4.17 9.54
CA ASN A 85 4.88 4.87 10.10
C ASN A 85 5.78 5.47 9.02
N ARG A 86 6.66 6.40 9.41
CA ARG A 86 7.63 7.07 8.52
C ARG A 86 6.98 7.85 7.37
N VAL A 87 5.86 8.52 7.68
CA VAL A 87 5.05 9.29 6.71
C VAL A 87 5.78 10.48 6.08
N TYR A 88 6.97 10.88 6.55
CA TYR A 88 7.80 11.87 5.86
C TYR A 88 8.12 11.48 4.40
N HIS A 89 8.10 10.19 4.05
CA HIS A 89 8.20 9.74 2.66
C HIS A 89 6.99 10.13 1.81
N LEU A 90 5.79 10.13 2.40
CA LEU A 90 4.53 10.55 1.77
C LEU A 90 4.52 12.05 1.52
N ASP A 91 4.96 12.82 2.52
CA ASP A 91 4.92 14.29 2.52
C ASP A 91 5.78 14.90 1.40
N ARG A 92 6.74 14.14 0.87
CA ARG A 92 7.57 14.53 -0.29
C ARG A 92 6.81 14.68 -1.61
N GLY A 93 5.59 14.17 -1.71
CA GLY A 93 4.82 14.23 -2.96
C GLY A 93 3.32 14.28 -2.80
N PHE A 94 2.78 14.20 -1.58
CA PHE A 94 1.37 14.38 -1.30
C PHE A 94 1.19 15.37 -0.15
N GLU A 95 0.65 16.53 -0.49
CA GLU A 95 0.28 17.54 0.50
C GLU A 95 -1.08 17.20 1.13
N ARG A 96 -1.12 17.16 2.47
CA ARG A 96 -2.34 17.03 3.29
C ARG A 96 -3.25 15.89 2.79
N LEU A 97 -2.64 14.72 2.55
CA LEU A 97 -3.35 13.59 1.93
C LEU A 97 -4.50 13.11 2.81
N GLU A 98 -4.28 13.05 4.12
CA GLU A 98 -5.29 12.70 5.12
C GLU A 98 -6.53 13.58 4.99
N GLU A 99 -6.38 14.90 4.82
CA GLU A 99 -7.52 15.80 4.71
C GLU A 99 -8.29 15.60 3.41
N LYS A 100 -7.58 15.39 2.30
CA LYS A 100 -8.20 15.11 0.99
C LYS A 100 -8.99 13.81 1.02
N LEU A 101 -8.42 12.77 1.65
CA LEU A 101 -9.08 11.47 1.80
C LEU A 101 -10.26 11.54 2.78
N SER A 102 -10.12 12.24 3.90
CA SER A 102 -11.22 12.50 4.84
C SER A 102 -12.34 13.29 4.18
N GLY A 103 -12.02 14.23 3.29
CA GLY A 103 -13.01 14.92 2.43
C GLY A 103 -13.76 13.99 1.47
N CYS A 104 -13.22 12.80 1.20
CA CYS A 104 -13.88 11.73 0.45
C CYS A 104 -14.56 10.68 1.36
N GLY A 105 -14.61 10.90 2.67
CA GLY A 105 -15.25 10.00 3.64
C GLY A 105 -14.34 8.91 4.21
N ALA A 106 -13.02 8.98 3.97
CA ALA A 106 -12.08 8.07 4.61
C ALA A 106 -11.99 8.35 6.12
N VAL A 107 -11.95 7.30 6.94
CA VAL A 107 -11.60 7.40 8.36
C VAL A 107 -10.08 7.32 8.46
N ILE A 108 -9.44 8.49 8.44
CA ILE A 108 -7.99 8.63 8.50
C ILE A 108 -7.63 9.88 9.30
N GLU A 109 -6.59 9.75 10.12
CA GLU A 109 -6.04 10.86 10.88
C GLU A 109 -4.51 10.84 10.81
N ARG A 110 -3.91 12.03 10.89
CA ARG A 110 -2.47 12.18 11.08
C ARG A 110 -2.20 12.41 12.56
N ILE A 111 -1.46 11.49 13.16
CA ILE A 111 -1.07 11.58 14.57
C ILE A 111 0.27 12.32 14.63
N SER A 112 0.30 13.42 15.38
CA SER A 112 1.54 14.11 15.75
C SER A 112 2.18 13.36 16.91
N GLY A 113 3.37 12.82 16.70
CA GLY A 113 4.22 12.29 17.77
C GLY A 113 5.00 13.39 18.48
#